data_AF-A0A2T0S6D3-F1
#
_entry.id   AF-A0A2T0S6D3-F1
#
_cell.length_a   1.000
_cell.length_b   1.000
_cell.length_c   1.000
_cell.angle_alpha   90.00
_cell.angle_beta   90.00
_cell.angle_gamma   90.00
#
_symmetry.space_group_name_H-M   'P 1'
#
loop_
_entity.id
_entity.type
_entity.pdbx_description
1 polymer ?
#
loop_
_entity_poly.entity_id
_entity_poly.type
_entity_poly.pdbx_seq_one_letter_code
_entity_poly.pdbx_strand_id
1 'polypeptide(L)'
;MRGRIWPAAVAAVVVVLAVVAVVLLTRDDESPQAQCRLVTPPSTAPVNDTTTVRITEQGYTEVRSPGSTTVTIGAVLENPSDRVAYRTRVTFDVLGPVGASVVNEVFRRFQTLEVPLILPGAKVPIGDSLGLARSTTANSVSIKPVVTRWLPAGDGNDGLAPVTTTLVPEKTTRDADGSGVITYNARSANCTDLVSRGSSYILRDPSGKLIGGGVSNDPEGSGCDTSENRYTNTFNTALRSIPQQADLPKTEVASLCDLSPRPTTTSTDAPIN
;
A
#
# COMPACT_ATOMS: atom_id res chain seq x y z
N MET A 1 -18.12 -1.14 -82.70
CA MET A 1 -18.91 -1.73 -81.60
C MET A 1 -18.32 -1.27 -80.28
N ARG A 2 -18.87 -0.21 -79.67
CA ARG A 2 -18.37 0.36 -78.40
C ARG A 2 -19.46 0.29 -77.34
N GLY A 3 -19.10 -0.32 -76.21
CA GLY A 3 -19.42 0.15 -74.87
C GLY A 3 -20.86 0.01 -74.38
N ARG A 4 -21.18 -1.11 -73.71
CA ARG A 4 -22.32 -1.17 -72.79
C ARG A 4 -22.15 -2.27 -71.73
N ILE A 5 -21.08 -2.18 -70.93
CA ILE A 5 -20.86 -3.09 -69.77
C ILE A 5 -20.68 -2.28 -68.46
N TRP A 6 -20.76 -0.94 -68.51
CA TRP A 6 -20.35 -0.08 -67.40
C TRP A 6 -21.32 0.08 -66.20
N PRO A 7 -22.66 0.00 -66.29
CA PRO A 7 -23.50 0.34 -65.14
C PRO A 7 -23.58 -0.78 -64.09
N ALA A 8 -23.52 -2.06 -64.51
CA ALA A 8 -23.68 -3.19 -63.59
C ALA A 8 -22.42 -3.45 -62.73
N ALA A 9 -21.23 -3.26 -63.31
CA ALA A 9 -19.97 -3.42 -62.58
C ALA A 9 -19.78 -2.33 -61.51
N VAL A 10 -20.19 -1.09 -61.81
CA VAL A 10 -20.12 0.02 -60.85
C VAL A 10 -21.11 -0.18 -59.70
N ALA A 11 -22.34 -0.63 -59.99
CA ALA A 11 -23.34 -0.91 -58.95
C ALA A 11 -22.88 -2.03 -57.99
N ALA A 12 -22.27 -3.11 -58.50
CA ALA A 12 -21.76 -4.20 -57.67
C ALA A 12 -20.62 -3.74 -56.74
N VAL A 13 -19.70 -2.91 -57.24
CA VAL A 13 -18.59 -2.37 -56.43
C VAL A 13 -19.12 -1.44 -55.33
N VAL A 14 -20.13 -0.61 -55.61
CA VAL A 14 -20.73 0.28 -54.60
C VAL A 14 -21.44 -0.51 -53.51
N VAL A 15 -22.15 -1.60 -53.86
CA VAL A 15 -22.79 -2.47 -52.86
C VAL A 15 -21.76 -3.18 -51.99
N VAL A 16 -20.68 -3.71 -52.58
CA VAL A 16 -19.60 -4.37 -51.80
C VAL A 16 -18.92 -3.37 -50.87
N LEU A 17 -18.64 -2.15 -51.33
CA LEU A 17 -18.05 -1.11 -50.48
C LEU A 17 -19.01 -0.64 -49.39
N ALA A 18 -20.30 -0.54 -49.67
CA ALA A 18 -21.30 -0.20 -48.66
C ALA A 18 -21.46 -1.32 -47.61
N VAL A 19 -21.44 -2.59 -48.02
CA VAL A 19 -21.48 -3.73 -47.08
C VAL A 19 -20.20 -3.81 -46.25
N VAL A 20 -19.03 -3.60 -46.85
CA VAL A 20 -17.76 -3.56 -46.11
C VAL A 20 -17.71 -2.36 -45.15
N ALA A 21 -18.20 -1.19 -45.56
CA ALA A 21 -18.30 -0.02 -44.70
C ALA A 21 -19.27 -0.25 -43.55
N VAL A 22 -20.43 -0.86 -43.79
CA VAL A 22 -21.38 -1.22 -42.72
C VAL A 22 -20.77 -2.25 -41.78
N VAL A 23 -20.13 -3.32 -42.27
CA VAL A 23 -19.47 -4.33 -41.42
C VAL A 23 -18.30 -3.76 -40.61
N LEU A 24 -17.57 -2.79 -41.16
CA LEU A 24 -16.51 -2.08 -40.44
C LEU A 24 -17.05 -1.03 -39.46
N LEU A 25 -18.23 -0.46 -39.72
CA LEU A 25 -18.89 0.50 -38.83
C LEU A 25 -19.78 -0.17 -37.76
N THR A 26 -20.22 -1.42 -37.98
CA THR A 26 -21.01 -2.21 -37.01
C THR A 26 -20.18 -3.30 -36.34
N ARG A 27 -18.87 -3.38 -36.62
CA ARG A 27 -17.93 -3.96 -35.64
C ARG A 27 -17.81 -2.93 -34.52
N ASP A 28 -18.86 -2.88 -33.71
CA ASP A 28 -18.72 -2.42 -32.35
C ASP A 28 -17.58 -3.23 -31.75
N ASP A 29 -16.52 -2.52 -31.35
CA ASP A 29 -15.46 -3.02 -30.49
C ASP A 29 -16.07 -3.37 -29.12
N GLU A 30 -16.98 -4.34 -29.08
CA GLU A 30 -17.16 -5.20 -27.91
C GLU A 30 -15.95 -6.13 -27.85
N SER A 31 -14.79 -5.51 -27.62
CA SER A 31 -13.73 -6.17 -26.90
C SER A 31 -14.39 -6.70 -25.63
N PRO A 32 -14.39 -8.03 -25.37
CA PRO A 32 -15.02 -8.56 -24.17
C PRO A 32 -14.36 -7.83 -23.01
N GLN A 33 -15.10 -6.92 -22.36
CA GLN A 33 -14.65 -6.34 -21.11
C GLN A 33 -14.48 -7.55 -20.21
N ALA A 34 -13.22 -7.94 -19.97
CA ALA A 34 -12.91 -8.94 -18.98
C ALA A 34 -13.62 -8.47 -17.71
N GLN A 35 -14.67 -9.18 -17.31
CA GLN A 35 -15.48 -8.78 -16.16
C GLN A 35 -14.51 -8.72 -14.99
N CYS A 36 -14.22 -7.51 -14.51
CA CYS A 36 -13.31 -7.30 -13.41
C CYS A 36 -13.83 -8.10 -12.21
N ARG A 37 -13.12 -9.19 -11.87
CA ARG A 37 -13.53 -10.10 -10.81
C ARG A 37 -12.42 -10.15 -9.78
N LEU A 38 -12.51 -9.29 -8.77
CA LEU A 38 -11.63 -9.39 -7.62
C LEU A 38 -11.76 -10.75 -6.92
N VAL A 39 -10.65 -11.27 -6.43
CA VAL A 39 -10.64 -12.41 -5.52
C VAL A 39 -11.54 -12.08 -4.33
N THR A 40 -12.56 -12.91 -4.09
CA THR A 40 -13.35 -12.81 -2.88
C THR A 40 -12.59 -13.48 -1.74
N PRO A 41 -12.30 -12.79 -0.63
CA PRO A 41 -11.69 -13.43 0.52
C PRO A 41 -12.56 -14.60 1.00
N PRO A 42 -12.00 -15.80 1.23
CA PRO A 42 -12.76 -16.92 1.74
C PRO A 42 -13.31 -16.56 3.13
N SER A 43 -14.51 -17.04 3.44
CA SER A 43 -15.16 -16.87 4.75
C SER A 43 -14.51 -17.71 5.87
N THR A 44 -13.47 -18.49 5.54
CA THR A 44 -12.75 -19.34 6.47
C THR A 44 -12.14 -18.53 7.62
N ALA A 45 -11.97 -19.20 8.75
CA ALA A 45 -11.35 -18.62 9.93
C ALA A 45 -9.95 -18.07 9.60
N PRO A 46 -9.52 -16.99 10.28
CA PRO A 46 -8.14 -16.52 10.20
C PRO A 46 -7.16 -17.66 10.52
N VAL A 47 -6.08 -17.74 9.76
CA VAL A 47 -4.87 -18.48 10.10
C VAL A 47 -3.97 -17.59 10.95
N ASN A 48 -3.08 -18.19 11.74
CA ASN A 48 -2.04 -17.48 12.49
C ASN A 48 -0.67 -17.94 11.95
N ASP A 49 -0.36 -17.57 10.71
CA ASP A 49 0.92 -17.92 10.10
C ASP A 49 1.96 -16.83 10.39
N THR A 50 2.96 -17.20 11.18
CA THR A 50 4.03 -16.31 11.64
C THR A 50 5.35 -16.52 10.91
N THR A 51 5.41 -17.43 9.92
CA THR A 51 6.68 -17.92 9.37
C THR A 51 6.90 -17.56 7.90
N THR A 52 5.81 -17.32 7.16
CA THR A 52 5.89 -17.17 5.71
C THR A 52 6.27 -15.74 5.30
N VAL A 53 5.60 -14.71 5.82
CA VAL A 53 5.99 -13.31 5.56
C VAL A 53 7.21 -12.97 6.41
N ARG A 54 8.27 -12.47 5.75
CA ARG A 54 9.58 -12.23 6.36
C ARG A 54 9.86 -10.75 6.48
N ILE A 55 10.59 -10.38 7.51
CA ILE A 55 11.20 -9.05 7.61
C ILE A 55 12.56 -9.12 6.94
N THR A 56 12.77 -8.39 5.85
CA THR A 56 14.07 -8.37 5.13
C THR A 56 14.97 -7.25 5.59
N GLU A 57 14.38 -6.16 6.08
CA GLU A 57 15.08 -5.01 6.64
C GLU A 57 14.27 -4.47 7.83
N GLN A 58 14.96 -3.93 8.82
CA GLN A 58 14.34 -3.21 9.93
C GLN A 58 15.28 -2.17 10.52
N GLY A 59 14.72 -1.21 11.22
CA GLY A 59 15.45 -0.11 11.81
C GLY A 59 14.56 0.76 12.67
N TYR A 60 15.17 1.48 13.60
CA TYR A 60 14.47 2.39 14.49
C TYR A 60 15.36 3.53 14.93
N THR A 61 14.73 4.62 15.36
CA THR A 61 15.39 5.78 15.93
C THR A 61 14.53 6.36 17.04
N GLU A 62 15.17 6.77 18.13
CA GLU A 62 14.55 7.64 19.13
C GLU A 62 14.57 9.10 18.68
N VAL A 63 13.38 9.72 18.58
CA VAL A 63 13.22 11.15 18.38
C VAL A 63 12.81 11.78 19.72
N ARG A 64 13.66 12.68 20.21
CA ARG A 64 13.45 13.38 21.49
C ARG A 64 12.95 14.81 21.23
N SER A 65 11.83 15.15 21.84
CA SER A 65 11.32 16.52 21.88
C SER A 65 11.08 16.94 23.34
N PRO A 66 11.01 18.24 23.66
CA PRO A 66 10.70 18.68 25.02
C PRO A 66 9.39 18.04 25.53
N GLY A 67 9.49 17.21 26.58
CA GLY A 67 8.34 16.55 27.21
C GLY A 67 7.87 15.24 26.57
N SER A 68 8.46 14.79 25.47
CA SER A 68 8.09 13.52 24.81
C SER A 68 9.28 12.82 24.16
N THR A 69 9.28 11.48 24.19
CA THR A 69 10.21 10.65 23.40
C THR A 69 9.38 9.70 22.57
N THR A 70 9.60 9.73 21.26
CA THR A 70 8.96 8.84 20.29
C THR A 70 10.03 7.92 19.72
N VAL A 71 9.69 6.65 19.49
CA VAL A 71 10.52 5.76 18.67
C VAL A 71 9.81 5.58 17.35
N THR A 72 10.48 5.98 16.27
CA THR A 72 10.06 5.64 14.91
C THR A 72 10.65 4.29 14.54
N ILE A 73 9.83 3.39 14.01
CA ILE A 73 10.18 2.00 13.70
C ILE A 73 9.77 1.74 12.26
N GLY A 74 10.64 1.10 11.48
CA GLY A 74 10.30 0.67 10.13
C GLY A 74 10.82 -0.72 9.83
N ALA A 75 10.19 -1.36 8.85
CA ALA A 75 10.59 -2.63 8.30
C ALA A 75 10.17 -2.75 6.83
N VAL A 76 10.80 -3.67 6.12
CA VAL A 76 10.36 -4.14 4.81
C VAL A 76 9.85 -5.57 4.97
N LEU A 77 8.57 -5.78 4.69
CA LEU A 77 7.98 -7.12 4.64
C LEU A 77 8.13 -7.69 3.24
N GLU A 78 8.50 -8.96 3.15
CA GLU A 78 8.55 -9.74 1.92
C GLU A 78 7.59 -10.93 2.04
N ASN A 79 6.79 -11.16 1.00
CA ASN A 79 6.00 -12.38 0.87
C ASN A 79 6.68 -13.33 -0.15
N PRO A 80 7.45 -14.33 0.30
CA PRO A 80 8.13 -15.27 -0.58
C PRO A 80 7.23 -16.40 -1.10
N SER A 81 5.94 -16.45 -0.70
CA SER A 81 5.02 -17.50 -1.14
C SER A 81 4.47 -17.23 -2.55
N ASP A 82 3.79 -18.23 -3.09
CA ASP A 82 3.01 -18.19 -4.34
C ASP A 82 1.55 -17.77 -4.10
N ARG A 83 1.23 -17.15 -2.96
CA ARG A 83 -0.12 -16.73 -2.57
C ARG A 83 -0.11 -15.29 -2.08
N VAL A 84 -1.26 -14.61 -2.10
CA VAL A 84 -1.36 -13.26 -1.51
C VAL A 84 -1.53 -13.39 0.00
N ALA A 85 -0.63 -12.77 0.77
CA ALA A 85 -0.82 -12.62 2.21
C ALA A 85 -1.85 -11.51 2.45
N TYR A 86 -3.02 -11.91 2.96
CA TYR A 86 -4.16 -11.02 3.16
C TYR A 86 -4.34 -10.69 4.63
N ARG A 87 -4.48 -9.38 4.91
CA ARG A 87 -4.61 -8.78 6.24
C ARG A 87 -3.53 -9.27 7.20
N THR A 88 -2.27 -9.05 6.83
CA THR A 88 -1.14 -9.36 7.70
C THR A 88 -1.13 -8.36 8.85
N ARG A 89 -1.31 -8.84 10.09
CA ARG A 89 -1.18 -8.00 11.28
C ARG A 89 0.29 -7.86 11.63
N VAL A 90 0.72 -6.63 11.88
CA VAL A 90 2.09 -6.33 12.27
C VAL A 90 2.07 -5.61 13.59
N THR A 91 2.58 -6.27 14.62
CA THR A 91 2.70 -5.66 15.95
C THR A 91 4.11 -5.11 16.15
N PHE A 92 4.19 -3.83 16.47
CA PHE A 92 5.39 -3.10 16.81
C PHE A 92 5.50 -2.92 18.32
N ASP A 93 6.69 -3.14 18.87
CA ASP A 93 6.97 -2.89 20.28
C ASP A 93 8.36 -2.29 20.47
N VAL A 94 8.49 -1.50 21.52
CA VAL A 94 9.77 -0.93 21.96
C VAL A 94 10.12 -1.55 23.28
N LEU A 95 11.27 -2.22 23.33
CA LEU A 95 11.72 -2.96 24.50
C LEU A 95 12.83 -2.18 25.20
N GLY A 96 12.70 -2.03 26.52
CA GLY A 96 13.73 -1.46 27.38
C GLY A 96 14.88 -2.44 27.66
N PRO A 97 15.85 -2.05 28.50
CA PRO A 97 17.03 -2.87 28.80
C PRO A 97 16.73 -4.26 29.39
N VAL A 98 15.59 -4.40 30.08
CA VAL A 98 15.14 -5.67 30.69
C VAL A 98 14.20 -6.48 29.79
N GLY A 99 14.03 -6.08 28.53
CA GLY A 99 13.16 -6.76 27.56
C GLY A 99 11.66 -6.51 27.73
N ALA A 100 11.24 -5.70 28.69
CA ALA A 100 9.85 -5.29 28.85
C ALA A 100 9.48 -4.14 27.91
N SER A 101 8.23 -4.10 27.46
CA SER A 101 7.70 -2.98 26.67
C SER A 101 7.79 -1.67 27.47
N VAL A 102 8.38 -0.65 26.85
CA VAL A 102 8.47 0.72 27.38
C VAL A 102 7.52 1.68 26.65
N VAL A 103 6.63 1.15 25.81
CA VAL A 103 5.59 1.92 25.13
C VAL A 103 4.61 2.46 26.16
N ASN A 104 4.33 3.76 26.08
CA ASN A 104 3.36 4.42 26.94
C ASN A 104 1.97 3.80 26.74
N GLU A 105 1.23 3.63 27.83
CA GLU A 105 -0.08 2.97 27.85
C GLU A 105 -1.08 3.54 26.82
N VAL A 106 -1.09 4.88 26.65
CA VAL A 106 -1.94 5.56 25.66
C VAL A 106 -1.63 5.12 24.23
N PHE A 107 -0.38 4.71 23.98
CA PHE A 107 0.09 4.27 22.67
C PHE A 107 0.00 2.77 22.41
N ARG A 108 -0.38 1.96 23.42
CA ARG A 108 -0.49 0.51 23.24
C ARG A 108 -1.51 0.09 22.18
N ARG A 109 -2.63 0.79 22.11
CA ARG A 109 -3.65 0.59 21.06
C ARG A 109 -3.13 0.92 19.65
N PHE A 110 -1.98 1.59 19.53
CA PHE A 110 -1.41 1.96 18.25
C PHE A 110 -0.38 0.95 17.71
N GLN A 111 -0.02 -0.05 18.52
CA GLN A 111 1.07 -0.98 18.20
C GLN A 111 0.79 -1.94 17.05
N THR A 112 -0.47 -2.12 16.65
CA THR A 112 -0.82 -3.11 15.62
C THR A 112 -1.32 -2.43 14.36
N LEU A 113 -0.63 -2.66 13.26
CA LEU A 113 -1.01 -2.28 11.90
C LEU A 113 -1.56 -3.49 11.15
N GLU A 114 -2.52 -3.29 10.25
CA GLU A 114 -2.92 -4.31 9.27
C GLU A 114 -2.40 -3.90 7.89
N VAL A 115 -1.59 -4.78 7.28
CA VAL A 115 -1.16 -4.68 5.89
C VAL A 115 -2.13 -5.51 5.05
N PRO A 116 -3.06 -4.90 4.30
CA PRO A 116 -4.19 -5.66 3.79
C PRO A 116 -3.79 -6.62 2.68
N LEU A 117 -2.86 -6.27 1.79
CA LEU A 117 -2.42 -7.12 0.69
C LEU A 117 -0.89 -7.09 0.59
N ILE A 118 -0.27 -8.27 0.57
CA ILE A 118 1.13 -8.45 0.17
C ILE A 118 1.14 -9.51 -0.93
N LEU A 119 1.34 -9.08 -2.17
CA LEU A 119 1.34 -9.96 -3.33
C LEU A 119 2.53 -10.95 -3.30
N PRO A 120 2.47 -12.08 -4.02
CA PRO A 120 3.60 -12.98 -4.22
C PRO A 120 4.87 -12.24 -4.68
N GLY A 121 5.99 -12.46 -3.99
CA GLY A 121 7.28 -11.83 -4.29
C GLY A 121 7.37 -10.32 -3.98
N ALA A 122 6.28 -9.69 -3.52
CA ALA A 122 6.27 -8.27 -3.25
C ALA A 122 7.01 -7.93 -1.95
N LYS A 123 7.59 -6.72 -1.96
CA LYS A 123 8.18 -6.07 -0.78
C LYS A 123 7.34 -4.85 -0.44
N VAL A 124 6.96 -4.73 0.83
CA VAL A 124 6.09 -3.65 1.32
C VAL A 124 6.79 -2.92 2.48
N PRO A 125 7.12 -1.63 2.33
CA PRO A 125 7.62 -0.83 3.43
C PRO A 125 6.48 -0.60 4.44
N ILE A 126 6.78 -0.83 5.72
CA ILE A 126 5.88 -0.64 6.83
C ILE A 126 6.59 0.06 7.98
N GLY A 127 5.85 0.82 8.77
CA GLY A 127 6.39 1.47 9.94
C GLY A 127 5.31 1.98 10.87
N ASP A 128 5.76 2.31 12.07
CA ASP A 128 4.93 2.90 13.11
C ASP A 128 5.79 3.81 14.01
N SER A 129 5.15 4.71 14.74
CA SER A 129 5.80 5.59 15.69
C SER A 129 5.11 5.52 17.04
N LEU A 130 5.87 5.15 18.07
CA LEU A 130 5.34 4.87 19.40
C LEU A 130 5.94 5.80 20.44
N GLY A 131 5.08 6.47 21.20
CA GLY A 131 5.50 7.28 22.36
C GLY A 131 5.96 6.40 23.51
N LEU A 132 7.08 6.75 24.13
CA LEU A 132 7.62 6.03 25.28
C LEU A 132 7.05 6.54 26.61
N ALA A 133 7.05 5.65 27.62
CA ALA A 133 6.79 6.06 28.99
C ALA A 133 7.87 7.05 29.47
N ARG A 134 7.52 7.96 30.39
CA ARG A 134 8.46 8.97 30.91
C ARG A 134 9.71 8.30 31.50
N SER A 135 10.87 8.91 31.25
CA SER A 135 12.16 8.44 31.78
C SER A 135 12.57 7.03 31.34
N THR A 136 12.02 6.52 30.23
CA THR A 136 12.44 5.26 29.63
C THR A 136 13.22 5.51 28.34
N THR A 137 14.00 4.51 27.93
CA THR A 137 14.75 4.50 26.67
C THR A 137 14.55 3.17 25.96
N ALA A 138 14.52 3.21 24.64
CA ALA A 138 14.54 2.06 23.77
C ALA A 138 15.91 1.38 23.82
N ASN A 139 15.93 0.09 24.13
CA ASN A 139 17.11 -0.76 23.95
C ASN A 139 17.05 -1.52 22.61
N SER A 140 15.84 -1.94 22.22
CA SER A 140 15.60 -2.66 20.98
C SER A 140 14.13 -2.51 20.56
N VAL A 141 13.79 -2.98 19.35
CA VAL A 141 12.41 -3.05 18.86
C VAL A 141 12.05 -4.49 18.50
N SER A 142 10.78 -4.82 18.61
CA SER A 142 10.20 -6.09 18.18
C SER A 142 9.14 -5.81 17.12
N ILE A 143 9.22 -6.51 15.98
CA ILE A 143 8.25 -6.43 14.88
C ILE A 143 7.77 -7.84 14.60
N LYS A 144 6.46 -8.07 14.69
CA LYS A 144 5.87 -9.42 14.59
C LYS A 144 4.76 -9.43 13.52
N PRO A 145 5.06 -9.84 12.28
CA PRO A 145 4.05 -10.07 11.26
C PRO A 145 3.34 -11.41 11.52
N VAL A 146 2.01 -11.40 11.42
CA VAL A 146 1.14 -12.57 11.48
C VAL A 146 0.16 -12.48 10.31
N VAL A 147 0.31 -13.37 9.34
CA VAL A 147 -0.63 -13.46 8.22
C VAL A 147 -1.94 -14.02 8.75
N THR A 148 -3.03 -13.26 8.55
CA THR A 148 -4.34 -13.71 9.01
C THR A 148 -5.04 -14.59 7.97
N ARG A 149 -4.77 -14.41 6.67
CA ARG A 149 -5.38 -15.21 5.59
C ARG A 149 -4.45 -15.32 4.38
N TRP A 150 -4.60 -16.41 3.64
CA TRP A 150 -3.97 -16.59 2.34
C TRP A 150 -5.02 -16.58 1.24
N LEU A 151 -4.89 -15.69 0.27
CA LEU A 151 -5.70 -15.72 -0.94
C LEU A 151 -4.91 -16.43 -2.06
N PRO A 152 -5.59 -17.00 -3.06
CA PRO A 152 -4.93 -17.35 -4.31
C PRO A 152 -4.13 -16.16 -4.86
N ALA A 153 -2.98 -16.41 -5.51
CA ALA A 153 -2.21 -15.37 -6.21
C ALA A 153 -3.00 -14.67 -7.31
N GLY A 154 -4.03 -15.33 -7.80
CA GLY A 154 -4.72 -14.95 -9.01
C GLY A 154 -4.36 -15.81 -10.20
N ASP A 155 -5.11 -15.63 -11.28
CA ASP A 155 -4.82 -16.18 -12.61
C ASP A 155 -4.44 -15.06 -13.61
N GLY A 156 -4.29 -13.82 -13.13
CA GLY A 156 -4.08 -12.63 -13.95
C GLY A 156 -5.37 -12.00 -14.47
N ASN A 157 -6.53 -12.65 -14.28
CA ASN A 157 -7.87 -12.11 -14.56
C ASN A 157 -8.62 -11.69 -13.30
N ASP A 158 -8.07 -12.01 -12.14
CA ASP A 158 -8.63 -11.77 -10.82
C ASP A 158 -8.46 -10.34 -10.32
N GLY A 159 -7.95 -9.46 -11.20
CA GLY A 159 -8.05 -8.02 -11.03
C GLY A 159 -7.15 -7.39 -9.98
N LEU A 160 -6.42 -8.21 -9.22
CA LEU A 160 -5.47 -7.78 -8.21
C LEU A 160 -4.11 -7.52 -8.84
N ALA A 161 -3.59 -6.32 -8.61
CA ALA A 161 -2.30 -5.89 -9.11
C ALA A 161 -1.58 -4.99 -8.10
N PRO A 162 -0.26 -4.80 -8.25
CA PRO A 162 0.49 -3.93 -7.35
C PRO A 162 -0.06 -2.50 -7.38
N VAL A 163 -0.10 -1.89 -6.19
CA VAL A 163 -0.25 -0.44 -6.05
C VAL A 163 1.15 0.13 -5.91
N THR A 164 1.57 0.90 -6.91
CA THR A 164 2.90 1.52 -6.93
C THR A 164 2.82 2.92 -6.39
N THR A 165 3.73 3.25 -5.48
CA THR A 165 3.89 4.59 -4.91
C THR A 165 5.21 5.19 -5.38
N THR A 166 5.28 6.51 -5.48
CA THR A 166 6.51 7.23 -5.78
C THR A 166 6.53 8.50 -4.97
N LEU A 167 7.58 8.69 -4.18
CA LEU A 167 7.76 9.90 -3.39
C LEU A 167 7.80 11.13 -4.32
N VAL A 168 7.32 12.26 -3.82
CA VAL A 168 7.49 13.60 -4.41
C VAL A 168 8.44 14.37 -3.50
N PRO A 169 9.77 14.26 -3.70
CA PRO A 169 10.76 14.72 -2.73
C PRO A 169 10.69 16.22 -2.47
N GLU A 170 10.42 17.02 -3.50
CA GLU A 170 10.36 18.49 -3.42
C GLU A 170 9.15 19.01 -2.63
N LYS A 171 8.14 18.17 -2.40
CA LYS A 171 6.97 18.47 -1.56
C LYS A 171 6.97 17.72 -0.22
N THR A 172 8.02 16.97 0.04
CA THR A 172 8.21 16.24 1.30
C THR A 172 9.06 17.11 2.22
N THR A 173 8.57 17.36 3.44
CA THR A 173 9.19 18.31 4.37
C THR A 173 9.42 17.69 5.74
N ARG A 174 10.37 18.26 6.47
CA ARG A 174 10.63 17.99 7.89
C ARG A 174 10.87 19.30 8.62
N ASP A 175 10.14 19.50 9.70
CA ASP A 175 10.31 20.59 10.64
C ASP A 175 11.41 20.28 11.67
N ALA A 176 11.93 21.31 12.33
CA ALA A 176 13.03 21.17 13.29
C ALA A 176 12.68 20.26 14.48
N ASP A 177 11.40 20.12 14.81
CA ASP A 177 10.93 19.31 15.94
C ASP A 177 10.62 17.86 15.57
N GLY A 178 10.81 17.46 14.30
CA GLY A 178 10.56 16.13 13.78
C GLY A 178 9.17 15.91 13.18
N SER A 179 8.26 16.90 13.20
CA SER A 179 7.07 16.85 12.35
C SER A 179 7.43 17.07 10.88
N GLY A 180 6.47 16.87 10.00
CA GLY A 180 6.69 17.03 8.58
C GLY A 180 5.58 16.41 7.75
N VAL A 181 5.71 16.57 6.45
CA VAL A 181 4.73 16.18 5.45
C VAL A 181 5.37 15.19 4.50
N ILE A 182 4.76 14.03 4.30
CA ILE A 182 5.15 13.09 3.24
C ILE A 182 4.20 13.28 2.07
N THR A 183 4.76 13.58 0.89
CA THR A 183 3.99 13.70 -0.35
C THR A 183 4.44 12.64 -1.33
N TYR A 184 3.49 11.93 -1.92
CA TYR A 184 3.76 10.85 -2.86
C TYR A 184 2.66 10.75 -3.91
N ASN A 185 2.96 10.14 -5.05
CA ASN A 185 1.96 9.74 -6.04
C ASN A 185 1.71 8.24 -5.89
N ALA A 186 0.46 7.82 -6.05
CA ALA A 186 0.09 6.41 -6.13
C ALA A 186 -0.55 6.11 -7.48
N ARG A 187 -0.37 4.86 -7.91
CA ARG A 187 -0.99 4.29 -9.10
C ARG A 187 -1.43 2.87 -8.79
N SER A 188 -2.73 2.61 -8.91
CA SER A 188 -3.32 1.29 -8.82
C SER A 188 -3.40 0.68 -10.21
N ALA A 189 -2.86 -0.53 -10.39
CA ALA A 189 -3.08 -1.32 -11.59
C ALA A 189 -4.24 -2.32 -11.43
N ASN A 190 -4.99 -2.22 -10.33
CA ASN A 190 -6.14 -3.08 -10.08
C ASN A 190 -7.24 -2.80 -11.12
N CYS A 191 -8.11 -3.77 -11.38
CA CYS A 191 -9.20 -3.58 -12.34
C CYS A 191 -10.41 -2.82 -11.77
N THR A 192 -10.48 -2.64 -10.44
CA THR A 192 -11.48 -1.82 -9.75
C THR A 192 -10.88 -1.20 -8.49
N ASP A 193 -11.52 -0.15 -7.99
CA ASP A 193 -11.06 0.61 -6.83
C ASP A 193 -11.02 -0.28 -5.59
N LEU A 194 -9.95 -0.14 -4.82
CA LEU A 194 -9.80 -0.81 -3.53
C LEU A 194 -10.06 0.17 -2.39
N VAL A 195 -10.34 -0.37 -1.21
CA VAL A 195 -10.57 0.45 -0.02
C VAL A 195 -9.24 0.88 0.59
N SER A 196 -9.02 2.19 0.72
CA SER A 196 -7.85 2.72 1.43
C SER A 196 -7.91 2.43 2.94
N ARG A 197 -6.80 1.90 3.47
CA ARG A 197 -6.49 1.76 4.90
C ARG A 197 -5.34 2.68 5.30
N GLY A 198 -5.20 3.79 4.59
CA GLY A 198 -4.13 4.75 4.79
C GLY A 198 -2.83 4.36 4.10
N SER A 199 -1.71 4.80 4.66
CA SER A 199 -0.39 4.69 4.05
C SER A 199 0.67 4.43 5.09
N SER A 200 1.67 3.64 4.75
CA SER A 200 2.86 3.46 5.58
C SER A 200 4.10 4.00 4.87
N TYR A 201 5.12 4.33 5.63
CA TYR A 201 6.39 4.77 5.09
C TYR A 201 7.56 4.28 5.93
N ILE A 202 8.72 4.17 5.31
CA ILE A 202 10.00 3.95 5.98
C ILE A 202 10.96 5.07 5.63
N LEU A 203 11.84 5.39 6.59
CA LEU A 203 12.85 6.42 6.48
C LEU A 203 14.22 5.76 6.39
N ARG A 204 15.05 6.27 5.49
CA ARG A 204 16.44 5.86 5.35
C ARG A 204 17.38 7.02 5.68
N ASP A 205 18.56 6.69 6.16
CA ASP A 205 19.65 7.67 6.29
C ASP A 205 20.39 7.86 4.94
N PRO A 206 21.35 8.80 4.84
CA PRO A 206 22.12 9.00 3.62
C PRO A 206 22.91 7.78 3.14
N SER A 207 23.21 6.81 4.02
CA SER A 207 23.86 5.55 3.62
C SER A 207 22.88 4.54 3.00
N GLY A 208 21.57 4.79 3.11
CA GLY A 208 20.50 3.90 2.68
C GLY A 208 20.03 2.93 3.77
N LYS A 209 20.58 3.03 4.99
CA LYS A 209 20.14 2.20 6.12
C LYS A 209 18.75 2.62 6.56
N LEU A 210 17.86 1.64 6.79
CA LEU A 210 16.56 1.87 7.39
C LEU A 210 16.74 2.36 8.84
N ILE A 211 16.14 3.50 9.17
CA ILE A 211 16.27 4.15 10.49
C ILE A 211 14.93 4.40 11.19
N GLY A 212 13.81 4.11 10.55
CA GLY A 212 12.48 4.29 11.13
C GLY A 212 11.38 4.19 10.08
N GLY A 213 10.19 4.58 10.47
CA GLY A 213 8.99 4.60 9.65
C GLY A 213 7.77 5.08 10.43
N GLY A 214 6.64 5.07 9.75
CA GLY A 214 5.38 5.44 10.36
C GLY A 214 4.20 5.06 9.49
N VAL A 215 3.03 5.49 9.96
CA VAL A 215 1.76 5.24 9.30
C VAL A 215 0.90 6.49 9.39
N SER A 216 0.24 6.79 8.29
CA SER A 216 -0.95 7.64 8.27
C SER A 216 -2.15 6.72 8.17
N ASN A 217 -3.07 6.84 9.12
CA ASN A 217 -4.34 6.13 9.12
C ASN A 217 -5.45 6.91 8.42
N ASP A 218 -5.10 7.96 7.66
CA ASP A 218 -6.04 8.75 6.87
C ASP A 218 -6.59 7.93 5.70
N PRO A 219 -7.88 7.54 5.71
CA PRO A 219 -8.48 6.74 4.66
C PRO A 219 -8.84 7.57 3.42
N GLU A 220 -8.76 8.91 3.46
CA GLU A 220 -9.24 9.79 2.38
C GLU A 220 -8.29 9.85 1.17
N GLY A 221 -7.16 9.15 1.22
CA GLY A 221 -6.23 9.07 0.09
C GLY A 221 -6.78 8.22 -1.06
N SER A 222 -6.81 8.78 -2.27
CA SER A 222 -7.17 8.12 -3.53
C SER A 222 -6.07 7.19 -4.07
N GLY A 223 -5.11 6.80 -3.22
CA GLY A 223 -4.00 5.93 -3.62
C GLY A 223 -4.40 4.51 -3.99
N CYS A 224 -5.65 4.12 -3.72
CA CYS A 224 -6.21 2.81 -4.04
C CYS A 224 -7.17 2.83 -5.23
N ASP A 225 -7.41 4.00 -5.82
CA ASP A 225 -8.32 4.18 -6.95
C ASP A 225 -7.64 3.80 -8.27
N THR A 226 -8.41 3.26 -9.20
CA THR A 226 -7.97 2.78 -10.53
C THR A 226 -7.88 3.86 -11.58
N SER A 227 -8.34 5.07 -11.26
CA SER A 227 -8.24 6.19 -12.18
C SER A 227 -6.77 6.37 -12.61
N GLU A 228 -6.53 6.46 -13.92
CA GLU A 228 -5.18 6.65 -14.46
C GLU A 228 -4.54 7.98 -14.05
N ASN A 229 -5.30 8.87 -13.42
CA ASN A 229 -4.81 10.12 -12.89
C ASN A 229 -3.93 9.85 -11.67
N ARG A 230 -2.65 10.20 -11.77
CA ARG A 230 -1.73 10.19 -10.63
C ARG A 230 -2.25 11.17 -9.58
N TYR A 231 -2.85 10.64 -8.53
CA TYR A 231 -3.22 11.46 -7.39
C TYR A 231 -1.99 11.75 -6.54
N THR A 232 -1.69 13.03 -6.38
CA THR A 232 -0.74 13.47 -5.36
C THR A 232 -1.42 13.34 -4.00
N ASN A 233 -0.94 12.40 -3.22
CA ASN A 233 -1.38 12.14 -1.85
C ASN A 233 -0.39 12.77 -0.89
N THR A 234 -0.92 13.27 0.23
CA THR A 234 -0.14 13.95 1.24
C THR A 234 -0.66 13.56 2.60
N PHE A 235 0.24 13.29 3.55
CA PHE A 235 -0.14 13.15 4.96
C PHE A 235 0.89 13.80 5.88
N ASN A 236 0.40 14.25 7.03
CA ASN A 236 1.25 14.73 8.10
C ASN A 236 1.79 13.53 8.89
N THR A 237 3.07 13.57 9.20
CA THR A 237 3.67 12.58 10.09
C THR A 237 3.15 12.76 11.52
N ALA A 238 2.61 11.69 12.09
CA ALA A 238 2.20 11.69 13.48
C ALA A 238 3.43 11.72 14.41
N LEU A 239 3.23 12.23 15.63
CA LEU A 239 4.15 12.12 16.77
C LEU A 239 5.58 12.62 16.57
N ARG A 240 5.79 13.56 15.64
CA ARG A 240 7.11 14.14 15.36
C ARG A 240 8.13 13.04 15.06
N SER A 241 7.76 12.14 14.14
CA SER A 241 8.43 10.85 13.93
C SER A 241 9.61 10.90 12.98
N ILE A 242 9.90 12.02 12.31
CA ILE A 242 10.97 12.09 11.30
C ILE A 242 12.31 12.46 11.98
N PRO A 243 13.31 11.55 12.04
CA PRO A 243 14.59 11.87 12.63
C PRO A 243 15.40 12.89 11.83
N GLN A 244 16.29 13.61 12.52
CA GLN A 244 17.17 14.60 11.90
C GLN A 244 18.11 13.99 10.86
N GLN A 245 18.56 12.75 11.08
CA GLN A 245 19.43 12.02 10.16
C GLN A 245 18.69 11.38 8.97
N ALA A 246 17.36 11.50 8.88
CA ALA A 246 16.63 10.99 7.72
C ALA A 246 16.97 11.78 6.45
N ASP A 247 17.21 11.04 5.36
CA ASP A 247 17.35 11.54 4.00
C ASP A 247 15.98 11.45 3.32
N LEU A 248 15.21 12.54 3.35
CA LEU A 248 13.81 12.53 2.92
C LEU A 248 13.60 12.00 1.48
N PRO A 249 14.43 12.36 0.48
CA PRO A 249 14.38 11.76 -0.86
C PRO A 249 14.47 10.22 -0.90
N LYS A 250 15.02 9.56 0.13
CA LYS A 250 15.11 8.10 0.23
C LYS A 250 13.95 7.46 0.99
N THR A 251 12.91 8.22 1.30
CA THR A 251 11.69 7.70 1.91
C THR A 251 10.97 6.79 0.93
N GLU A 252 10.60 5.59 1.39
CA GLU A 252 9.73 4.68 0.65
C GLU A 252 8.35 4.70 1.30
N VAL A 253 7.29 4.67 0.48
CA VAL A 253 5.90 4.76 0.92
C VAL A 253 5.15 3.55 0.40
N ALA A 254 4.12 3.08 1.09
CA ALA A 254 3.17 2.09 0.60
C ALA A 254 1.74 2.58 0.86
N SER A 255 0.88 2.52 -0.16
CA SER A 255 -0.56 2.66 0.02
C SER A 255 -1.13 1.33 0.49
N LEU A 256 -1.90 1.35 1.57
CA LEU A 256 -2.46 0.15 2.19
C LEU A 256 -3.88 -0.07 1.67
N CYS A 257 -4.02 -0.83 0.58
CA CYS A 257 -5.30 -1.04 -0.11
C CYS A 257 -5.91 -2.40 0.22
N ASP A 258 -7.21 -2.44 0.56
CA ASP A 258 -7.95 -3.63 0.96
C ASP A 258 -9.11 -3.93 -0.01
N LEU A 259 -9.46 -5.21 -0.12
CA LEU A 259 -10.66 -5.73 -0.79
C LEU A 259 -11.95 -5.42 -0.03
N SER A 260 -11.88 -5.11 1.26
CA SER A 260 -13.07 -4.83 2.07
C SER A 260 -12.88 -3.70 3.09
N PRO A 261 -13.99 -3.06 3.53
CA PRO A 261 -13.94 -2.00 4.53
C PRO A 261 -13.34 -2.44 5.86
N ARG A 262 -12.94 -1.43 6.64
CA ARG A 262 -12.44 -1.61 8.00
C ARG A 262 -13.47 -2.30 8.90
N PRO A 263 -13.08 -3.36 9.64
CA PRO A 263 -13.94 -3.91 10.69
C PRO A 263 -14.27 -2.81 11.71
N THR A 264 -15.54 -2.68 12.09
CA THR A 264 -16.04 -1.67 13.05
C THR A 264 -15.67 -1.97 14.52
N THR A 265 -14.68 -2.82 14.78
CA THR A 265 -14.37 -3.31 16.13
C THR A 265 -13.60 -2.27 16.96
N THR A 266 -14.00 -2.08 18.21
CA THR A 266 -13.41 -1.11 19.16
C THR A 266 -12.45 -1.73 20.19
N SER A 267 -11.97 -2.96 19.96
CA SER A 267 -11.04 -3.62 20.90
C SER A 267 -9.65 -2.97 20.88
N THR A 268 -8.95 -2.99 22.02
CA THR A 268 -7.56 -2.48 22.16
C THR A 268 -6.55 -3.19 21.26
N ASP A 269 -6.84 -4.43 20.87
CA ASP A 269 -5.98 -5.24 20.00
C ASP A 269 -6.38 -5.14 18.51
N ALA A 270 -7.34 -4.26 18.18
CA ALA A 270 -7.71 -4.02 16.80
C ALA A 270 -6.58 -3.27 16.08
N PRO A 271 -6.35 -3.57 14.79
CA PRO A 271 -5.43 -2.77 13.99
C PRO A 271 -5.83 -1.30 13.96
N ILE A 272 -4.83 -0.41 13.91
CA ILE A 272 -5.03 1.05 13.88
C ILE A 272 -5.68 1.59 12.62
N ASN A 273 -5.63 0.82 11.53
CA ASN A 273 -6.11 1.17 10.20
C ASN A 273 -7.20 0.22 9.67
#